data_AF-A0A4R6U4T5-F1
#
_entry.id   AF-A0A4R6U4T5-F1
#
_cell.length_a   1.000
_cell.length_b   1.000
_cell.length_c   1.000
_cell.angle_alpha   90.00
_cell.angle_beta   90.00
_cell.angle_gamma   90.00
#
_symmetry.space_group_name_H-M   'P 1'
#
loop_
_entity.id
_entity.type
_entity.pdbx_description
1 polymer ?
#
loop_
_entity_poly.entity_id
_entity_poly.type
_entity_poly.pdbx_seq_one_letter_code
_entity_poly.pdbx_strand_id
1 'polypeptide(L)'
;MKRKWVKRLGILALISAGGVILVGFLFRDDGTLSRFLSDEAETEFKEVYASAMNELPEPHTQQRIETTFGVVQMYGFGDVESTKTPLLLLPGKSASTPMWESNLADLMKERPVYTIDLLGEPGLSTVEKRMETRPFGYMR
;
A
#
# COMPACT_ATOMS: atom_id res chain seq x y z
N MET A 1 25.41 36.31 -40.38
CA MET A 1 25.16 36.26 -38.92
C MET A 1 23.83 35.59 -38.54
N LYS A 2 22.69 35.96 -39.16
CA LYS A 2 21.34 35.43 -38.87
C LYS A 2 21.20 33.89 -38.95
N ARG A 3 21.83 33.24 -39.94
CA ARG A 3 21.75 31.78 -40.16
C ARG A 3 22.35 30.93 -39.03
N LYS A 4 23.32 31.47 -38.27
CA LYS A 4 23.93 30.78 -37.11
C LYS A 4 23.00 30.79 -35.90
N TRP A 5 22.23 31.87 -35.70
CA TRP A 5 21.27 32.01 -34.61
C TRP A 5 20.03 31.13 -34.80
N VAL A 6 19.50 31.07 -36.03
CA VAL A 6 18.38 30.16 -36.37
C VAL A 6 18.75 28.70 -36.11
N LYS A 7 19.97 28.27 -36.48
CA LYS A 7 20.45 26.90 -36.19
C LYS A 7 20.57 26.62 -34.69
N ARG A 8 21.10 27.57 -33.91
CA ARG A 8 21.23 27.43 -32.45
C ARG A 8 19.87 27.34 -31.75
N LEU A 9 18.91 28.17 -32.16
CA LEU A 9 17.54 28.12 -31.66
C LEU A 9 16.85 26.79 -32.01
N GLY A 10 17.05 26.27 -33.22
CA GLY A 10 16.54 24.95 -33.61
C GLY A 10 17.10 23.80 -32.75
N ILE A 11 18.41 23.83 -32.44
CA ILE A 11 19.04 22.84 -31.55
C ILE A 11 18.46 22.93 -30.13
N LEU A 12 18.32 24.13 -29.58
CA LEU A 12 17.72 24.34 -28.25
C LEU A 12 16.27 23.85 -28.17
N ALA A 13 15.48 24.08 -29.22
CA ALA A 13 14.11 23.59 -29.30
C ALA A 13 14.05 22.05 -29.34
N LEU A 14 14.95 21.40 -30.09
CA LEU A 14 15.04 19.94 -30.14
C LEU A 14 15.45 19.32 -28.80
N ILE A 15 16.43 19.93 -28.10
CA ILE A 15 16.83 19.49 -26.76
C ILE A 15 15.67 19.63 -25.77
N SER A 16 14.95 20.75 -25.81
CA SER A 16 13.79 20.97 -24.94
C SER A 16 12.67 19.96 -25.23
N ALA A 17 12.36 19.70 -26.50
CA ALA A 17 11.37 18.70 -26.89
C ALA A 17 11.79 17.30 -26.44
N GLY A 18 13.06 16.93 -26.62
CA GLY A 18 13.61 15.66 -26.12
C GLY A 18 13.50 15.54 -24.59
N GLY A 19 13.77 16.62 -23.86
CA GLY A 19 13.60 16.68 -22.41
C GLY A 19 12.15 16.47 -21.97
N VAL A 20 11.19 17.14 -22.62
CA VAL A 20 9.75 16.98 -22.33
C VAL A 20 9.29 15.55 -22.62
N ILE A 21 9.73 14.95 -23.73
CA ILE A 21 9.42 13.56 -24.07
C ILE A 21 9.99 12.61 -23.03
N LEU A 22 11.27 12.78 -22.64
CA LEU A 22 11.91 11.96 -21.62
C LEU A 22 11.19 12.03 -20.27
N VAL A 23 10.83 13.23 -19.82
CA VAL A 23 10.02 13.42 -18.60
C VAL A 23 8.69 12.68 -18.73
N GLY A 24 7.99 12.83 -19.86
CA GLY A 24 6.74 12.11 -20.12
C GLY A 24 6.89 10.59 -20.07
N PHE A 25 8.02 10.04 -20.52
CA PHE A 25 8.32 8.62 -20.40
C PHE A 25 8.64 8.19 -18.96
N LEU A 26 9.42 8.99 -18.22
CA LEU A 26 9.81 8.68 -16.84
C LEU A 26 8.62 8.71 -15.86
N PHE A 27 7.63 9.57 -16.11
CA PHE A 27 6.42 9.67 -15.29
C PHE A 27 5.22 8.92 -15.88
N ARG A 28 5.43 8.11 -16.92
CA ARG A 28 4.37 7.27 -17.47
C ARG A 28 4.09 6.14 -16.50
N ASP A 29 2.86 6.11 -15.98
CA ASP A 29 2.31 4.95 -15.28
C ASP A 29 2.16 3.80 -16.29
N ASP A 30 2.93 2.74 -16.11
CA ASP A 30 2.94 1.57 -16.97
C ASP A 30 1.86 0.53 -16.57
N GLY A 31 1.06 0.85 -15.55
CA GLY A 31 0.03 -0.05 -15.03
C GLY A 31 0.57 -1.09 -14.05
N THR A 32 1.86 -1.04 -13.69
CA THR A 32 2.46 -1.99 -12.75
C THR A 32 1.84 -1.85 -11.36
N LEU A 33 1.46 -2.99 -10.78
CA LEU A 33 0.94 -3.07 -9.42
C LEU A 33 2.08 -2.97 -8.39
N SER A 34 1.74 -2.59 -7.16
CA SER A 34 2.69 -2.60 -6.04
C SER A 34 3.28 -4.01 -5.85
N ARG A 35 4.61 -4.09 -5.77
CA ARG A 35 5.37 -5.33 -5.53
C ARG A 35 6.71 -5.01 -4.85
N PHE A 36 7.29 -6.01 -4.21
CA PHE A 36 8.65 -5.91 -3.70
C PHE A 36 9.66 -5.72 -4.84
N LEU A 37 10.76 -5.03 -4.54
CA LEU A 37 11.83 -4.76 -5.50
C LEU A 37 12.57 -6.04 -5.88
N SER A 38 12.71 -6.98 -4.94
CA SER A 38 13.30 -8.31 -5.13
C SER A 38 12.78 -9.29 -4.07
N ASP A 39 13.04 -10.57 -4.26
CA ASP A 39 12.69 -11.63 -3.31
C ASP A 39 13.45 -11.47 -1.98
N GLU A 40 14.68 -10.97 -2.01
CA GLU A 40 15.46 -10.65 -0.81
C GLU A 40 14.81 -9.52 0.00
N ALA A 41 14.33 -8.46 -0.67
CA ALA A 41 13.64 -7.36 -0.01
C ALA A 41 12.29 -7.80 0.58
N GLU A 42 11.57 -8.70 -0.10
CA GLU A 42 10.35 -9.32 0.44
C GLU A 42 10.64 -10.16 1.69
N THR A 43 11.74 -10.92 1.67
CA THR A 43 12.16 -11.76 2.80
C THR A 43 12.55 -10.90 4.00
N GLU A 44 13.39 -9.89 3.79
CA GLU A 44 13.79 -8.93 4.82
C GLU A 44 12.57 -8.24 5.45
N PHE A 45 11.63 -7.78 4.62
CA PHE A 45 10.39 -7.17 5.10
C PHE A 45 9.58 -8.13 5.97
N LYS A 46 9.41 -9.38 5.53
CA LYS A 46 8.64 -10.39 6.29
C LYS A 46 9.29 -10.75 7.62
N GLU A 47 10.62 -10.78 7.70
CA GLU A 47 11.35 -11.02 8.94
C GLU A 47 11.14 -9.87 9.93
N VAL A 48 11.29 -8.63 9.49
CA VAL A 48 11.04 -7.45 10.33
C VAL A 48 9.57 -7.38 10.75
N TYR A 49 8.64 -7.67 9.82
CA TYR A 49 7.21 -7.74 10.12
C TYR A 49 6.91 -8.78 11.19
N ALA A 50 7.47 -9.99 11.07
CA ALA A 50 7.29 -11.05 12.06
C ALA A 50 7.87 -10.67 13.43
N SER A 51 9.04 -10.01 13.46
CA SER A 51 9.60 -9.47 14.70
C SER A 51 8.67 -8.45 15.34
N ALA A 52 8.10 -7.54 14.57
CA ALA A 52 7.17 -6.52 15.09
C ALA A 52 5.85 -7.15 15.57
N MET A 53 5.34 -8.17 14.87
CA MET A 53 4.16 -8.91 15.33
C MET A 53 4.37 -9.62 16.68
N ASN A 54 5.60 -10.02 17.01
CA ASN A 54 5.90 -10.61 18.32
C ASN A 54 5.80 -9.61 19.48
N GLU A 55 5.73 -8.31 19.20
CA GLU A 55 5.49 -7.27 20.20
C GLU A 55 3.99 -7.09 20.51
N LEU A 56 3.11 -7.68 19.69
CA LEU A 56 1.67 -7.64 19.88
C LEU A 56 1.20 -8.83 20.74
N PRO A 57 0.03 -8.71 21.41
CA PRO A 57 -0.68 -9.89 21.92
C PRO A 57 -0.89 -10.93 20.82
N GLU A 58 -0.85 -12.22 21.17
CA GLU A 58 -1.02 -13.29 20.20
C GLU A 58 -2.42 -13.19 19.53
N PRO A 59 -2.50 -13.15 18.20
CA PRO A 59 -3.78 -13.13 17.50
C PRO A 59 -4.48 -14.49 17.65
N HIS A 60 -5.77 -14.49 18.00
CA HIS A 60 -6.59 -15.71 18.04
C HIS A 60 -6.93 -16.23 16.64
N THR A 61 -6.85 -15.36 15.64
CA THR A 61 -7.05 -15.74 14.24
C THR A 61 -6.15 -14.93 13.33
N GLN A 62 -5.63 -15.60 12.30
CA GLN A 62 -4.90 -15.01 11.20
C GLN A 62 -5.50 -15.56 9.90
N GLN A 63 -5.97 -14.69 9.03
CA GLN A 63 -6.68 -15.09 7.81
C GLN A 63 -6.20 -14.30 6.60
N ARG A 64 -6.23 -14.96 5.45
CA ARG A 64 -6.05 -14.32 4.14
C ARG A 64 -7.40 -14.32 3.44
N ILE A 65 -7.96 -13.14 3.24
CA ILE A 65 -9.31 -12.95 2.70
C ILE A 65 -9.19 -12.58 1.22
N GLU A 66 -9.77 -13.40 0.35
CA GLU A 66 -9.88 -13.10 -1.07
C GLU A 66 -10.86 -11.95 -1.32
N THR A 67 -10.46 -11.03 -2.18
CA THR A 67 -11.29 -9.92 -2.65
C THR A 67 -11.17 -9.79 -4.16
N THR A 68 -12.01 -8.96 -4.77
CA THR A 68 -11.91 -8.67 -6.20
C THR A 68 -10.65 -7.87 -6.61
N PHE A 69 -9.90 -7.35 -5.65
CA PHE A 69 -8.69 -6.53 -5.86
C PHE A 69 -7.39 -7.25 -5.46
N GLY A 70 -7.49 -8.41 -4.82
CA GLY A 70 -6.37 -9.18 -4.29
C GLY A 70 -6.68 -9.78 -2.93
N VAL A 71 -5.64 -10.16 -2.20
CA VAL A 71 -5.75 -10.90 -0.92
C VAL A 71 -5.41 -9.98 0.25
N VAL A 72 -6.33 -9.86 1.21
CA VAL A 72 -6.14 -9.06 2.42
C VAL A 72 -5.68 -9.94 3.57
N GLN A 73 -4.56 -9.57 4.21
CA GLN A 73 -4.14 -10.16 5.48
C GLN A 73 -4.94 -9.54 6.63
N MET A 74 -5.58 -10.39 7.43
CA MET A 74 -6.34 -10.00 8.63
C MET A 74 -5.81 -10.72 9.86
N TYR A 75 -5.84 -10.04 11.00
CA TYR A 75 -5.61 -10.62 12.32
C TYR A 75 -6.79 -10.28 13.24
N GLY A 76 -7.13 -11.20 14.14
CA GLY A 76 -8.12 -10.96 15.19
C GLY A 76 -7.50 -11.13 16.58
N PHE A 77 -7.89 -10.24 17.49
CA PHE A 77 -7.43 -10.16 18.87
C PHE A 77 -8.63 -9.99 19.82
N GLY A 78 -8.42 -10.28 21.11
CA GLY A 78 -9.46 -10.19 22.14
C GLY A 78 -10.22 -11.50 22.37
N ASP A 79 -11.31 -11.39 23.11
CA ASP A 79 -12.15 -12.52 23.48
C ASP A 79 -13.05 -12.96 22.30
N VAL A 80 -12.87 -14.20 21.85
CA VAL A 80 -13.63 -14.81 20.74
C VAL A 80 -15.09 -15.06 21.08
N GLU A 81 -15.43 -15.20 22.36
CA GLU A 81 -16.80 -15.46 22.83
C GLU A 81 -17.58 -14.16 23.09
N SER A 82 -16.94 -13.00 22.90
CA SER A 82 -17.58 -11.72 23.13
C SER A 82 -18.73 -11.48 22.16
N THR A 83 -19.90 -11.12 22.70
CA THR A 83 -21.08 -10.73 21.90
C THR A 83 -21.08 -9.25 21.51
N LYS A 84 -20.08 -8.48 21.97
CA LYS A 84 -19.92 -7.07 21.59
C LYS A 84 -19.54 -6.98 20.11
N THR A 85 -20.08 -5.98 19.39
CA THR A 85 -19.67 -5.72 18.01
C THR A 85 -18.13 -5.57 17.94
N PRO A 86 -17.44 -6.10 16.93
CA PRO A 86 -15.99 -5.94 16.83
C PRO A 86 -15.59 -4.51 16.41
N LEU A 87 -14.31 -4.18 16.61
CA LEU A 87 -13.63 -3.08 15.92
C LEU A 87 -12.89 -3.62 14.71
N LEU A 88 -12.95 -2.91 13.58
CA LEU A 88 -12.07 -3.12 12.44
C LEU A 88 -11.13 -1.92 12.35
N LEU A 89 -9.84 -2.15 12.58
CA LEU A 89 -8.82 -1.11 12.56
C LEU A 89 -8.18 -1.03 11.18
N LEU A 90 -8.19 0.18 10.62
CA LEU A 90 -7.55 0.52 9.35
C LEU A 90 -6.28 1.31 9.67
N PRO A 91 -5.08 0.80 9.34
CA PRO A 91 -3.85 1.52 9.62
C PRO A 91 -3.75 2.80 8.78
N GLY A 92 -2.89 3.72 9.22
CA GLY A 92 -2.54 4.90 8.46
C GLY A 92 -1.73 4.56 7.21
N LYS A 93 -1.41 5.60 6.42
CA LYS A 93 -0.55 5.48 5.25
C LYS A 93 0.82 4.92 5.64
N SER A 94 1.36 4.03 4.82
CA SER A 94 2.68 3.41 4.99
C SER A 94 2.82 2.59 6.28
N ALA A 95 1.71 2.04 6.78
CA ALA A 95 1.66 1.22 7.99
C ALA A 95 0.82 -0.05 7.78
N SER A 96 1.04 -1.03 8.66
CA SER A 96 0.35 -2.32 8.71
C SER A 96 0.02 -2.67 10.16
N THR A 97 -0.58 -3.85 10.38
CA THR A 97 -1.04 -4.33 11.69
C THR A 97 -0.09 -4.05 12.87
N PRO A 98 1.25 -4.24 12.78
CA PRO A 98 2.15 -4.00 13.91
C PRO A 98 2.10 -2.58 14.50
N MET A 99 1.63 -1.57 13.74
CA MET A 99 1.52 -0.20 14.25
C MET A 99 0.62 -0.06 15.49
N TRP A 100 -0.26 -1.04 15.70
CA TRP A 100 -1.25 -1.01 16.77
C TRP A 100 -0.71 -1.46 18.13
N GLU A 101 0.56 -1.85 18.25
CA GLU A 101 1.22 -2.29 19.50
C GLU A 101 0.79 -1.43 20.70
N SER A 102 0.93 -0.11 20.60
CA SER A 102 0.61 0.84 21.67
C SER A 102 -0.88 0.99 22.03
N ASN A 103 -1.80 0.48 21.21
CA ASN A 103 -3.25 0.68 21.40
C ASN A 103 -4.01 -0.65 21.61
N LEU A 104 -3.47 -1.75 21.09
CA LEU A 104 -4.21 -2.99 20.93
C LEU A 104 -4.62 -3.61 22.26
N ALA A 105 -3.73 -3.58 23.26
CA ALA A 105 -3.98 -4.16 24.58
C ALA A 105 -5.14 -3.48 25.33
N ASP A 106 -5.35 -2.18 25.15
CA ASP A 106 -6.46 -1.48 25.77
C ASP A 106 -7.76 -1.64 24.98
N LEU A 107 -7.68 -1.63 23.64
CA LEU A 107 -8.85 -1.87 22.78
C LEU A 107 -9.44 -3.28 22.98
N MET A 108 -8.60 -4.31 23.14
CA MET A 108 -9.05 -5.69 23.31
C MET A 108 -9.80 -5.95 24.62
N LYS A 109 -9.58 -5.12 25.66
CA LYS A 109 -10.31 -5.22 26.94
C LYS A 109 -11.78 -4.84 26.76
N GLU A 110 -12.05 -3.96 25.81
CA GLU A 110 -13.39 -3.43 25.58
C GLU A 110 -14.20 -4.31 24.63
N ARG A 111 -13.60 -4.80 23.55
CA ARG A 111 -14.30 -5.49 22.44
C ARG A 111 -13.33 -6.30 21.59
N PRO A 112 -13.79 -7.29 20.80
CA PRO A 112 -12.95 -7.95 19.80
C PRO A 112 -12.39 -6.95 18.81
N VAL A 113 -11.13 -7.12 18.42
CA VAL A 113 -10.42 -6.24 17.50
C VAL A 113 -9.94 -7.04 16.31
N TYR A 114 -10.24 -6.57 15.10
CA TYR A 114 -9.67 -7.07 13.86
C TYR A 114 -8.83 -5.99 13.23
N THR A 115 -7.64 -6.34 12.77
CA THR A 115 -6.78 -5.47 11.97
C THR A 115 -6.67 -6.03 10.57
N ILE A 116 -6.49 -5.15 9.59
CA ILE A 116 -6.13 -5.55 8.24
C ILE A 116 -4.93 -4.78 7.74
N ASP A 117 -4.13 -5.43 6.92
CA ASP A 117 -3.12 -4.74 6.12
C ASP A 117 -3.80 -4.22 4.85
N LEU A 118 -3.67 -2.93 4.57
CA LEU A 118 -4.36 -2.31 3.43
C LEU A 118 -3.75 -2.76 2.10
N LEU A 119 -4.60 -3.01 1.10
CA LEU A 119 -4.16 -3.28 -0.26
C LEU A 119 -3.43 -2.06 -0.84
N GLY A 120 -2.20 -2.27 -1.31
CA GLY A 120 -1.39 -1.22 -1.93
C GLY A 120 -0.55 -0.40 -0.94
N GLU A 121 -0.67 -0.67 0.36
CA GLU A 121 0.22 -0.14 1.40
C GLU A 121 1.23 -1.23 1.83
N PRO A 122 2.33 -0.87 2.51
CA PRO A 122 3.28 -1.83 3.07
C PRO A 122 2.59 -2.76 4.08
N GLY A 123 2.67 -4.07 3.85
CA GLY A 123 2.05 -5.11 4.69
C GLY A 123 2.10 -6.48 4.01
N LEU A 124 1.35 -7.44 4.53
CA LEU A 124 1.27 -8.81 4.00
C LEU A 124 0.07 -9.05 3.06
N SER A 125 -0.70 -8.00 2.76
CA SER A 125 -1.73 -8.01 1.73
C SER A 125 -1.13 -7.90 0.32
N THR A 126 -1.77 -8.53 -0.66
CA THR A 126 -1.28 -8.63 -2.04
C THR A 126 -2.30 -8.03 -3.00
N VAL A 127 -1.86 -7.11 -3.86
CA VAL A 127 -2.71 -6.50 -4.90
C VAL A 127 -2.60 -7.33 -6.18
N GLU A 128 -3.73 -7.76 -6.71
CA GLU A 128 -3.81 -8.55 -7.96
C GLU A 128 -4.52 -7.81 -9.07
N LYS A 129 -5.34 -6.81 -8.71
CA LYS A 129 -6.07 -5.98 -9.65
C LYS A 129 -6.04 -4.52 -9.23
N ARG A 130 -5.87 -3.65 -10.21
CA ARG A 130 -5.86 -2.20 -10.00
C ARG A 130 -7.22 -1.72 -9.48
N MET A 131 -7.18 -0.90 -8.43
CA MET A 131 -8.33 -0.14 -7.96
C MET A 131 -8.47 1.12 -8.82
N GLU A 132 -9.55 1.18 -9.58
CA GLU A 132 -9.91 2.38 -10.34
C GLU A 132 -10.89 3.21 -9.52
N THR A 133 -10.56 4.49 -9.33
CA THR A 133 -11.53 5.44 -8.80
C THR A 133 -12.61 5.64 -9.84
N ARG A 134 -13.88 5.46 -9.46
CA ARG A 134 -14.98 5.82 -10.33
C ARG A 134 -14.87 7.31 -10.66
N PRO A 135 -15.09 7.72 -11.93
CA PRO A 135 -15.13 9.13 -12.27
C PRO A 135 -16.11 9.85 -11.35
N PHE A 136 -15.69 11.01 -10.82
CA PHE A 136 -16.40 11.79 -9.80
C PHE A 136 -17.87 12.14 -10.18
N GLY A 137 -18.27 11.98 -11.45
CA GLY A 137 -19.62 12.23 -11.96
C GLY A 137 -20.64 11.08 -11.90
N TYR A 138 -20.29 9.92 -11.33
CA TYR A 138 -21.18 8.73 -11.25
C TYR A 138 -21.53 8.32 -9.81
N MET A 139 -21.59 9.28 -8.88
CA MET A 139 -22.28 9.09 -7.60
C MET A 139 -23.70 9.63 -7.75
N ARG A 140 -24.66 8.74 -8.00
CA ARG A 140 -26.09 8.98 -7.75
C ARG A 140 -26.48 8.33 -6.44
#